data_AF-A0A016VN50-F1
#
_entry.id   AF-A0A016VN50-F1
#
_cell.length_a   1.000
_cell.length_b   1.000
_cell.length_c   1.000
_cell.angle_alpha   90.00
_cell.angle_beta   90.00
_cell.angle_gamma   90.00
#
_symmetry.space_group_name_H-M   'P 1'
#
loop_
_entity.id
_entity.type
_entity.pdbx_description
1 polymer ?
#
loop_
_entity_poly.entity_id
_entity_poly.type
_entity_poly.pdbx_seq_one_letter_code
_entity_poly.pdbx_strand_id
1 'polypeptide(L)'
;MRAIRLDNRLAGHRLHRVGIAGNTVYLQPTISNSVQLWSLHTLFPNSWRQIFCLPVEEVFYTFPSCSYHHPKLYVLVVAIFKEEQYPRISIFEVDRDSGESAEYRLAVESGPAFDEVPLENAILGCGPNSLHIYDRSIVMGPIPYWNITLREDTFTLDRDDIKDESGEKCNRFPIAIDSGGLRIPTPNTSLPQ
;
A
#
# COMPACT_ATOMS: atom_id res chain seq x y z
N MET A 1 7.14 5.93 -29.29
CA MET A 1 7.19 5.47 -27.88
C MET A 1 8.54 5.89 -27.30
N ARG A 2 8.59 6.79 -26.31
CA ARG A 2 9.86 7.14 -25.64
C ARG A 2 10.13 6.09 -24.57
N ALA A 3 11.21 5.31 -24.71
CA ALA A 3 11.61 4.35 -23.68
C ALA A 3 12.28 5.12 -22.52
N ILE A 4 11.64 5.11 -21.34
CA ILE A 4 12.29 5.59 -20.11
C ILE A 4 13.34 4.54 -19.74
N ARG A 5 14.62 4.92 -19.73
CA ARG A 5 15.70 4.03 -19.29
C ARG A 5 15.65 3.90 -17.77
N LEU A 6 15.81 2.68 -17.28
CA LEU A 6 15.94 2.39 -15.85
C LEU A 6 17.29 2.93 -15.34
N ASP A 7 17.32 3.50 -14.13
CA ASP A 7 18.58 3.86 -13.46
C ASP A 7 19.36 2.58 -13.13
N ASN A 8 20.67 2.58 -13.39
CA ASN A 8 21.52 1.41 -13.17
C ASN A 8 21.51 0.93 -11.71
N ARG A 9 21.27 1.82 -10.74
CA ARG A 9 21.16 1.49 -9.31
C ARG A 9 19.92 0.66 -8.97
N LEU A 10 18.94 0.65 -9.86
CA LEU A 10 17.69 -0.11 -9.73
C LEU A 10 17.70 -1.38 -10.58
N ALA A 11 18.74 -1.60 -11.39
CA ALA A 11 18.83 -2.75 -12.27
C ALA A 11 18.87 -4.05 -11.47
N GLY A 12 18.02 -5.01 -11.85
CA GLY A 12 17.91 -6.31 -11.16
C GLY A 12 16.99 -6.30 -9.93
N HIS A 13 16.54 -5.13 -9.47
CA HIS A 13 15.59 -5.04 -8.37
C HIS A 13 14.14 -5.01 -8.88
N ARG A 14 13.25 -5.71 -8.16
CA ARG A 14 11.80 -5.59 -8.41
C ARG A 14 11.32 -4.22 -7.93
N LEU A 15 10.58 -3.51 -8.77
CA LEU A 15 10.01 -2.21 -8.42
C LEU A 15 8.54 -2.37 -8.06
N HIS A 16 8.18 -1.90 -6.86
CA HIS A 16 6.80 -1.83 -6.39
C HIS A 16 6.28 -0.41 -6.55
N ARG A 17 5.07 -0.26 -7.09
CA ARG A 17 4.39 1.04 -7.15
C ARG A 17 4.00 1.47 -5.74
N VAL A 18 4.41 2.68 -5.36
CA VAL A 18 3.97 3.35 -4.13
C VAL A 18 2.77 4.24 -4.44
N GLY A 19 2.84 5.02 -5.51
CA GLY A 19 1.78 5.93 -5.90
C GLY A 19 2.15 6.81 -7.09
N ILE A 20 1.25 7.73 -7.42
CA ILE A 20 1.47 8.76 -8.44
C ILE A 20 0.88 10.06 -7.94
N ALA A 21 1.60 11.17 -8.08
CA ALA A 21 1.09 12.51 -7.81
C ALA A 21 1.52 13.46 -8.92
N GLY A 22 0.54 14.09 -9.58
CA GLY A 22 0.78 14.87 -10.80
C GLY A 22 1.50 14.03 -11.86
N ASN A 23 2.67 14.51 -12.30
CA ASN A 23 3.50 13.85 -13.31
C ASN A 23 4.63 12.99 -12.71
N THR A 24 4.60 12.70 -11.40
CA THR A 24 5.67 11.96 -10.72
C THR A 24 5.13 10.64 -10.20
N VAL A 25 5.79 9.54 -10.58
CA VAL A 25 5.53 8.19 -10.05
C VAL A 25 6.52 7.93 -8.92
N TYR A 26 6.03 7.34 -7.84
CA TYR A 26 6.82 6.92 -6.69
C TYR A 26 6.92 5.40 -6.62
N LEU A 27 8.13 4.91 -6.36
CA LEU A 27 8.50 3.50 -6.48
C LEU A 27 9.34 3.08 -5.29
N GLN A 28 9.17 1.82 -4.87
CA GLN A 28 9.99 1.19 -3.86
C GLN A 28 10.67 -0.04 -4.47
N PRO A 29 12.00 -0.05 -4.65
CA PRO A 29 12.72 -1.25 -5.03
C PRO A 29 12.79 -2.26 -3.88
N THR A 30 12.76 -3.55 -4.21
CA THR A 30 13.05 -4.63 -3.26
C THR A 30 14.56 -4.79 -3.11
N ILE A 31 15.09 -4.28 -2.00
CA ILE A 31 16.50 -4.35 -1.63
C ILE A 31 16.58 -4.91 -0.20
N SER A 32 17.44 -5.91 0.04
CA SER A 32 17.47 -6.65 1.30
C SER A 32 18.04 -5.86 2.49
N ASN A 33 18.98 -4.94 2.22
CA ASN A 33 19.73 -4.20 3.25
C ASN A 33 19.36 -2.70 3.32
N SER A 34 18.29 -2.30 2.62
CA SER A 34 17.80 -0.91 2.72
C SER A 34 16.35 -0.81 2.27
N VAL A 35 15.60 0.06 2.94
CA VAL A 35 14.30 0.52 2.47
C VAL A 35 14.52 1.84 1.74
N GLN A 36 14.08 1.93 0.48
CA GLN A 36 14.30 3.11 -0.35
C GLN A 36 13.01 3.55 -1.03
N LEU A 37 12.81 4.86 -1.18
CA LEU A 37 11.76 5.42 -2.04
C LEU A 37 12.40 6.23 -3.15
N TRP A 38 11.87 6.05 -4.35
CA TRP A 38 12.35 6.66 -5.57
C TRP A 38 11.23 7.39 -6.28
N SER A 39 11.58 8.48 -6.96
CA SER A 39 10.69 9.17 -7.88
C SER A 39 11.20 9.11 -9.31
N LEU A 40 10.25 9.17 -10.23
CA LEU A 40 10.47 9.30 -11.65
C LEU A 40 9.42 10.25 -12.23
N HIS A 41 9.86 11.29 -12.92
CA HIS A 41 8.96 12.17 -13.66
C HIS A 41 8.59 11.52 -15.00
N THR A 42 7.29 11.36 -15.25
CA THR A 42 6.75 10.60 -16.40
C THR A 42 7.08 11.22 -17.75
N LEU A 43 7.29 12.55 -17.80
CA LEU A 43 7.59 13.29 -19.04
C LEU A 43 9.09 13.45 -19.33
N PHE A 44 9.97 13.28 -18.34
CA PHE A 44 11.41 13.54 -18.48
C PHE A 44 12.20 12.24 -18.34
N PRO A 45 12.72 11.68 -19.46
CA PRO A 45 13.57 10.50 -19.39
C PRO A 45 14.84 10.84 -18.62
N ASN A 46 15.23 9.98 -17.66
CA ASN A 46 16.38 10.16 -16.74
C ASN A 46 16.15 11.09 -15.54
N SER A 47 14.90 11.27 -15.10
CA SER A 47 14.56 12.04 -13.89
C SER A 47 14.51 11.19 -12.61
N TRP A 48 15.18 10.04 -12.59
CA TRP A 48 15.23 9.16 -11.42
C TRP A 48 15.90 9.86 -10.24
N ARG A 49 15.21 9.91 -9.11
CA ARG A 49 15.74 10.47 -7.87
C ARG A 49 15.42 9.53 -6.72
N GLN A 50 16.42 9.24 -5.91
CA GLN A 50 16.21 8.60 -4.61
C GLN A 50 15.75 9.68 -3.63
N ILE A 51 14.58 9.50 -3.03
CA ILE A 51 13.97 10.45 -2.09
C ILE A 51 14.23 10.02 -0.65
N PHE A 52 14.25 8.70 -0.40
CA PHE A 52 14.43 8.14 0.92
C PHE A 52 15.41 6.97 0.87
N CYS A 53 16.24 6.86 1.90
CA CYS A 53 17.15 5.74 2.10
C CYS A 53 17.27 5.44 3.60
N LEU A 54 16.78 4.28 4.00
CA LEU A 54 16.94 3.75 5.35
C LEU A 54 17.80 2.48 5.29
N PRO A 55 19.08 2.56 5.69
CA PRO A 55 19.91 1.37 5.85
C PRO A 55 19.37 0.48 6.98
N VAL A 56 19.29 -0.83 6.73
CA VAL A 56 18.85 -1.83 7.72
C VAL A 56 19.73 -3.09 7.59
N GLU A 57 19.77 -3.90 8.63
CA GLU A 57 20.42 -5.22 8.57
C GLU A 57 19.53 -6.21 7.80
N GLU A 58 18.24 -6.24 8.12
CA GLU A 58 17.28 -7.15 7.51
C GLU A 58 15.87 -6.56 7.46
N VAL A 59 15.22 -6.64 6.30
CA VAL A 59 13.82 -6.23 6.09
C VAL A 59 12.90 -7.45 6.16
N PHE A 60 11.88 -7.42 7.03
CA PHE A 60 10.81 -8.43 7.03
C PHE A 60 9.61 -7.97 6.20
N TYR A 61 9.09 -6.77 6.48
CA TYR A 61 7.92 -6.23 5.81
C TYR A 61 8.07 -4.73 5.54
N THR A 62 7.54 -4.29 4.40
CA THR A 62 7.46 -2.86 4.04
C THR A 62 6.12 -2.58 3.39
N PHE A 63 5.41 -1.58 3.88
CA PHE A 63 4.12 -1.16 3.34
C PHE A 63 4.18 0.32 2.99
N PRO A 64 4.48 0.67 1.73
CA PRO A 64 4.52 2.05 1.30
C PRO A 64 3.12 2.56 0.89
N SER A 65 2.90 3.85 1.09
CA SER A 65 1.66 4.55 0.72
C SER A 65 1.97 5.97 0.25
N CYS A 66 1.14 6.51 -0.64
CA CYS A 66 1.29 7.87 -1.16
C CYS A 66 0.03 8.67 -0.79
N SER A 67 0.21 9.80 -0.10
CA SER A 67 -0.91 10.71 0.14
C SER A 67 -1.28 11.44 -1.15
N TYR A 68 -2.58 11.48 -1.47
CA TYR A 68 -3.10 12.32 -2.55
C TYR A 68 -3.40 13.75 -2.09
N HIS A 69 -3.54 13.96 -0.77
CA HIS A 69 -3.94 15.24 -0.18
C HIS A 69 -2.74 16.06 0.28
N HIS A 70 -1.70 15.40 0.79
CA HIS A 70 -0.51 16.04 1.34
C HIS A 70 0.74 15.71 0.52
N PRO A 71 1.79 16.56 0.56
CA PRO A 71 3.07 16.29 -0.10
C PRO A 71 3.91 15.20 0.59
N LYS A 72 3.27 14.13 1.07
CA LYS A 72 3.89 13.10 1.90
C LYS A 72 3.76 11.70 1.30
N LEU A 73 4.81 10.90 1.49
CA LEU A 73 4.80 9.46 1.37
C LEU A 73 4.89 8.87 2.78
N TYR A 74 4.31 7.70 2.96
CA TYR A 74 4.42 6.95 4.20
C TYR A 74 5.00 5.58 3.89
N VAL A 75 5.87 5.07 4.75
CA VAL A 75 6.32 3.68 4.66
C VAL A 75 6.37 3.06 6.05
N LEU A 76 5.54 2.06 6.27
CA LEU A 76 5.64 1.21 7.46
C LEU A 76 6.71 0.16 7.21
N VAL A 77 7.66 0.04 8.14
CA VAL A 77 8.82 -0.84 8.05
C VAL A 77 8.86 -1.74 9.28
N VAL A 78 8.96 -3.04 9.05
CA VAL A 78 9.28 -4.05 10.05
C VAL A 78 10.63 -4.64 9.69
N ALA A 79 11.67 -4.29 10.46
CA ALA A 79 13.06 -4.60 10.10
C ALA A 79 13.96 -4.65 11.34
N ILE A 80 15.13 -5.28 11.21
CA ILE A 80 16.27 -5.07 12.12
C ILE A 80 17.06 -3.88 11.59
N PHE A 81 17.05 -2.79 12.35
CA PHE A 81 17.79 -1.57 11.99
C PHE A 81 19.28 -1.76 12.24
N LYS A 82 20.12 -0.96 11.58
CA LYS A 82 21.56 -1.00 11.84
C LYS A 82 21.85 -0.76 13.31
N GLU A 83 22.80 -1.52 13.84
CA GLU A 83 23.24 -1.46 15.25
C GLU A 83 22.20 -1.93 16.27
N GLU A 84 21.04 -2.45 15.82
CA GLU A 84 20.00 -3.01 16.68
C GLU A 84 20.02 -4.55 16.62
N GLN A 85 19.65 -5.18 17.74
CA GLN A 85 19.64 -6.65 17.85
C GLN A 85 18.26 -7.28 17.59
N TYR A 86 17.20 -6.47 17.65
CA TYR A 86 15.83 -6.95 17.59
C TYR A 86 15.04 -6.21 16.51
N PRO A 87 14.04 -6.86 15.89
CA PRO A 87 13.15 -6.22 14.96
C PRO A 87 12.39 -5.06 15.62
N ARG A 88 12.23 -3.96 14.88
CA ARG A 88 11.39 -2.83 15.25
C ARG A 88 10.39 -2.52 14.15
N ILE A 89 9.26 -1.97 14.59
CA ILE A 89 8.19 -1.46 13.74
C ILE A 89 8.21 0.07 13.78
N SER A 90 8.39 0.69 12.62
CA SER A 90 8.38 2.15 12.48
C SER A 90 7.61 2.58 11.23
N ILE A 91 6.94 3.73 11.30
CA ILE A 91 6.41 4.44 10.14
C ILE A 91 7.34 5.62 9.86
N PHE A 92 7.73 5.77 8.59
CA PHE A 92 8.43 6.97 8.14
C PHE A 92 7.46 7.82 7.32
N GLU A 93 7.26 9.06 7.75
CA GLU A 93 6.67 10.11 6.92
C GLU A 93 7.80 10.77 6.13
N VAL A 94 7.69 10.81 4.81
CA VAL A 94 8.71 11.37 3.92
C VAL A 94 8.09 12.48 3.08
N ASP A 95 8.71 13.66 3.10
CA ASP A 95 8.33 14.75 2.21
C ASP A 95 8.71 14.43 0.76
N ARG A 96 7.75 14.58 -0.16
CA ARG A 96 7.93 14.23 -1.58
C ARG A 96 8.96 15.11 -2.28
N ASP A 97 9.08 16.35 -1.86
CA ASP A 97 9.86 17.37 -2.56
C ASP A 97 11.26 17.49 -1.94
N SER A 98 11.33 17.64 -0.61
CA SER A 98 12.60 17.77 0.11
C SER A 98 13.29 16.42 0.33
N GLY A 99 12.52 15.34 0.53
CA GLY A 99 13.04 14.04 0.99
C GLY A 99 13.36 13.99 2.49
N GLU A 100 13.03 15.05 3.24
CA GLU A 100 13.10 15.03 4.70
C GLU A 100 12.12 14.01 5.24
N SER A 101 12.52 13.30 6.29
CA SER A 101 11.71 12.24 6.89
C SER A 101 11.62 12.34 8.39
N ALA A 102 10.43 12.05 8.93
CA ALA A 102 10.20 11.85 10.36
C ALA A 102 9.94 10.36 10.63
N GLU A 103 10.49 9.84 11.73
CA GLU A 103 10.25 8.47 12.20
C GLU A 103 9.21 8.48 13.33
N TYR A 104 8.24 7.58 13.23
CA TYR A 104 7.28 7.28 14.29
C TYR A 104 7.42 5.80 14.66
N ARG A 105 7.80 5.52 15.90
CA ARG A 105 7.94 4.14 16.40
C ARG A 105 6.60 3.59 16.90
N LEU A 106 6.38 2.29 16.80
CA LEU A 106 5.18 1.70 17.37
C LEU A 106 5.15 1.96 18.89
N ALA A 107 4.06 2.56 19.37
CA ALA A 107 3.87 2.78 20.79
C ALA A 107 3.65 1.44 21.51
N VAL A 108 4.18 1.31 22.74
CA VAL A 108 4.14 0.04 23.50
C VAL A 108 2.71 -0.43 23.73
N GLU A 109 1.77 0.50 23.97
CA GLU A 109 0.36 0.21 24.16
C GLU A 109 -0.32 -0.41 22.93
N SER A 110 0.22 -0.19 21.73
CA SER A 110 -0.33 -0.68 20.47
C SER A 110 0.28 -2.00 20.00
N GLY A 111 1.22 -2.57 20.76
CA GLY A 111 1.80 -3.90 20.48
C GLY A 111 0.74 -4.99 20.29
N PRO A 112 -0.19 -5.20 21.25
CA PRO A 112 -1.23 -6.23 21.12
C PRO A 112 -2.14 -6.05 19.90
N ALA A 113 -2.46 -4.80 19.54
CA ALA A 113 -3.28 -4.51 18.36
C ALA A 113 -2.53 -4.80 17.06
N PHE A 114 -1.21 -4.55 17.04
CA PHE A 114 -0.36 -4.83 15.88
C PHE A 114 -0.15 -6.33 15.67
N ASP A 115 -0.09 -7.13 16.74
CA ASP A 115 0.05 -8.59 16.66
C ASP A 115 -1.12 -9.24 15.89
N GLU A 116 -2.29 -8.57 15.82
CA GLU A 116 -3.45 -9.02 15.06
C GLU A 116 -3.40 -8.66 13.57
N VAL A 117 -2.44 -7.84 13.13
CA VAL A 117 -2.33 -7.38 11.75
C VAL A 117 -1.83 -8.52 10.85
N PRO A 118 -2.56 -8.91 9.78
CA PRO A 118 -2.13 -9.96 8.87
C PRO A 118 -1.06 -9.45 7.90
N LEU A 119 0.20 -9.36 8.36
CA LEU A 119 1.31 -8.73 7.64
C LEU A 119 1.52 -9.24 6.20
N GLU A 120 1.21 -10.50 5.91
CA GLU A 120 1.33 -11.06 4.55
C GLU A 120 0.36 -10.43 3.53
N ASN A 121 -0.77 -9.92 4.02
CA ASN A 121 -1.85 -9.37 3.20
C ASN A 121 -2.21 -7.92 3.55
N ALA A 122 -1.54 -7.33 4.54
CA ALA A 122 -1.77 -5.97 4.96
C ALA A 122 -1.42 -4.96 3.87
N ILE A 123 -2.19 -3.88 3.81
CA ILE A 123 -1.91 -2.69 3.00
C ILE A 123 -1.94 -1.47 3.91
N LEU A 124 -0.95 -0.59 3.76
CA LEU A 124 -0.97 0.74 4.34
C LEU A 124 -1.73 1.70 3.40
N GLY A 125 -2.88 2.17 3.85
CA GLY A 125 -3.67 3.20 3.19
C GLY A 125 -3.46 4.58 3.81
N CYS A 126 -3.62 5.61 2.99
CA CYS A 126 -3.55 7.01 3.40
C CYS A 126 -4.83 7.72 2.93
N GLY A 127 -5.63 8.17 3.89
CA GLY A 127 -6.80 9.01 3.66
C GLY A 127 -6.45 10.50 3.75
N PRO A 128 -7.46 11.39 3.77
CA PRO A 128 -7.25 12.83 3.87
C PRO A 128 -6.52 13.26 5.15
N ASN A 129 -6.90 12.67 6.28
CA ASN A 129 -6.39 13.04 7.61
C ASN A 129 -6.01 11.83 8.47
N SER A 130 -5.92 10.63 7.87
CA SER A 130 -5.67 9.40 8.63
C SER A 130 -4.84 8.41 7.83
N LEU A 131 -4.02 7.66 8.54
CA LEU A 131 -3.38 6.45 8.05
C LEU A 131 -4.16 5.25 8.55
N HIS A 132 -4.16 4.18 7.76
CA HIS A 132 -4.86 2.96 8.14
C HIS A 132 -4.19 1.73 7.57
N ILE A 133 -4.36 0.61 8.27
CA ILE A 133 -3.98 -0.71 7.78
C ILE A 133 -5.25 -1.50 7.54
N TYR A 134 -5.31 -2.23 6.44
CA TYR A 134 -6.41 -3.17 6.19
C TYR A 134 -5.90 -4.41 5.48
N ASP A 135 -6.63 -5.51 5.64
CA ASP A 135 -6.36 -6.75 4.92
C ASP A 135 -6.87 -6.66 3.47
N ARG A 136 -5.99 -6.91 2.50
CA ARG A 136 -6.35 -6.96 1.06
C ARG A 136 -7.02 -8.25 0.64
N SER A 137 -7.07 -9.26 1.51
CA SER A 137 -7.71 -10.53 1.19
C SER A 137 -9.22 -10.32 0.94
N ILE A 138 -9.82 -11.07 0.02
CA ILE A 138 -11.26 -10.98 -0.25
C ILE A 138 -11.99 -11.61 0.95
N VAL A 139 -12.36 -10.77 1.92
CA VAL A 139 -13.08 -11.20 3.11
C VAL A 139 -14.59 -11.15 2.86
N MET A 140 -15.26 -12.23 3.20
CA MET A 140 -16.72 -12.24 3.37
C MET A 140 -16.99 -11.84 4.82
N GLY A 141 -17.71 -10.74 5.05
CA GLY A 141 -17.97 -10.21 6.38
C GLY A 141 -17.11 -8.98 6.73
N PRO A 142 -16.98 -8.63 8.02
CA PRO A 142 -16.26 -7.44 8.46
C PRO A 142 -14.82 -7.44 7.97
N ILE A 143 -14.37 -6.30 7.44
CA ILE A 143 -12.99 -6.15 6.95
C ILE A 143 -12.13 -5.69 8.14
N PRO A 144 -11.11 -6.48 8.53
CA PRO A 144 -10.17 -6.06 9.55
C PRO A 144 -9.49 -4.77 9.13
N TYR A 145 -9.63 -3.75 9.95
CA TYR A 145 -9.20 -2.40 9.65
C TYR A 145 -8.66 -1.76 10.92
N TRP A 146 -7.53 -1.08 10.79
CA TRP A 146 -6.85 -0.44 11.90
C TRP A 146 -6.57 1.02 11.56
N ASN A 147 -6.97 1.92 12.43
CA ASN A 147 -6.64 3.33 12.34
C ASN A 147 -5.26 3.56 12.96
N ILE A 148 -4.42 4.29 12.25
CA ILE A 148 -3.12 4.75 12.74
C ILE A 148 -3.23 6.23 13.14
N THR A 149 -2.85 6.53 14.37
CA THR A 149 -2.67 7.91 14.84
C THR A 149 -1.20 8.19 15.06
N LEU A 150 -0.66 9.17 14.31
CA LEU A 150 0.71 9.65 14.51
C LEU A 150 0.73 10.63 15.69
N ARG A 151 1.67 10.43 16.62
CA ARG A 151 2.00 11.32 17.74
C ARG A 151 3.36 11.96 17.49
N GLU A 152 4.01 12.55 18.49
CA GLU A 152 5.30 13.25 18.30
C GLU A 152 6.39 12.32 17.75
N ASP A 153 6.72 11.23 18.47
CA ASP A 153 7.78 10.27 18.07
C ASP A 153 7.26 8.83 17.91
N THR A 154 5.96 8.63 18.11
CA THR A 154 5.33 7.31 18.08
C THR A 154 4.05 7.31 17.26
N PHE A 155 3.55 6.12 16.94
CA PHE A 155 2.21 5.95 16.42
C PHE A 155 1.45 4.91 17.22
N THR A 156 0.14 5.13 17.36
CA THR A 156 -0.78 4.17 17.95
C THR A 156 -1.66 3.52 16.89
N LEU A 157 -2.10 2.30 17.18
CA LEU A 157 -2.94 1.49 16.32
C LEU A 157 -4.21 1.10 17.08
N ASP A 158 -5.36 1.45 16.51
CA ASP A 158 -6.68 1.11 17.07
C ASP A 158 -7.47 0.30 16.05
N ARG A 159 -7.94 -0.88 16.45
CA ARG A 159 -8.75 -1.75 15.58
C ARG A 159 -10.18 -1.23 15.47
N ASP A 160 -10.64 -1.05 14.26
CA ASP A 160 -11.96 -0.52 13.91
C ASP A 160 -12.49 -1.23 12.66
N ASP A 161 -12.98 -2.46 12.84
CA ASP A 161 -13.44 -3.30 11.73
C ASP A 161 -14.56 -2.61 10.93
N ILE A 162 -14.40 -2.56 9.61
CA ILE A 162 -15.45 -2.05 8.71
C ILE A 162 -16.58 -3.07 8.70
N LYS A 163 -17.74 -2.67 9.23
CA LYS A 163 -18.91 -3.55 9.35
C LYS A 163 -19.55 -3.82 7.99
N ASP A 164 -19.96 -5.06 7.79
CA ASP A 164 -20.86 -5.43 6.70
C ASP A 164 -22.31 -5.25 7.16
N GLU A 165 -22.93 -4.14 6.78
CA GLU A 165 -24.33 -3.84 7.12
C GLU A 165 -25.34 -4.59 6.25
N SER A 166 -24.89 -5.19 5.14
CA SER A 166 -25.79 -5.81 4.16
C SER A 166 -26.36 -7.14 4.64
N GLY A 167 -25.61 -7.88 5.46
CA GLY A 167 -25.95 -9.26 5.84
C GLY A 167 -26.00 -10.23 4.66
N GLU A 168 -25.67 -9.77 3.44
CA GLU A 168 -25.74 -10.55 2.23
C GLU A 168 -24.44 -11.32 2.04
N LYS A 169 -24.52 -12.66 2.10
CA LYS A 169 -23.43 -13.53 1.70
C LYS A 169 -23.20 -13.42 0.19
N CYS A 170 -22.37 -12.47 -0.25
CA CYS A 170 -21.97 -12.35 -1.65
C CYS A 170 -21.09 -13.55 -2.05
N ASN A 171 -21.65 -14.51 -2.80
CA ASN A 171 -20.87 -15.64 -3.31
C ASN A 171 -19.60 -15.14 -4.02
N ARG A 172 -18.45 -15.68 -3.58
CA ARG A 172 -17.08 -15.18 -3.80
C ARG A 172 -16.60 -14.98 -5.25
N PHE A 173 -17.45 -15.18 -6.24
CA PHE A 173 -17.13 -14.91 -7.63
C PHE A 173 -18.41 -14.68 -8.44
N PRO A 174 -18.52 -13.65 -9.28
CA PRO A 174 -19.26 -13.79 -10.52
C PRO A 174 -18.37 -14.61 -11.46
N ILE A 175 -18.21 -15.92 -11.19
CA ILE A 175 -17.94 -16.81 -12.32
C ILE A 175 -19.27 -16.80 -13.06
N ALA A 176 -19.35 -16.04 -14.15
CA ALA A 176 -20.28 -16.38 -15.20
C ALA A 176 -19.85 -17.78 -15.65
N ILE A 177 -20.41 -18.81 -15.02
CA ILE A 177 -20.34 -20.15 -15.57
C ILE A 177 -21.17 -19.98 -16.84
N ASP A 178 -20.51 -20.00 -17.99
CA ASP A 178 -21.17 -20.16 -19.27
C ASP A 178 -21.79 -21.56 -19.27
N SER A 179 -22.86 -21.69 -18.49
CA SER A 179 -23.67 -22.88 -18.35
C SER A 179 -24.55 -22.82 -19.56
N GLY A 180 -24.11 -23.48 -20.63
CA GLY A 180 -24.79 -23.58 -21.90
C GLY A 180 -26.30 -23.60 -21.73
N GLY A 181 -26.92 -22.51 -22.17
CA GLY A 181 -28.33 -22.25 -21.98
C GLY A 181 -28.75 -20.98 -22.69
N LEU A 182 -28.22 -20.76 -23.90
CA LEU A 182 -28.80 -19.88 -24.90
C LEU A 182 -30.29 -20.27 -25.10
N ARG A 183 -31.19 -19.65 -24.35
CA ARG A 183 -32.53 -19.36 -24.84
C ARG A 183 -32.50 -17.93 -25.35
N ILE A 184 -32.12 -17.82 -26.62
CA ILE A 184 -32.36 -16.65 -27.45
C ILE A 184 -33.86 -16.34 -27.32
N PRO A 185 -34.28 -15.15 -26.87
CA PRO A 185 -35.65 -14.73 -27.07
C PRO A 185 -35.82 -14.56 -28.58
N THR A 186 -36.58 -15.44 -29.22
CA THR A 186 -37.03 -15.23 -30.59
C THR A 186 -37.75 -13.88 -30.66
N PRO A 187 -37.42 -12.99 -31.61
CA PRO A 187 -38.21 -11.80 -31.83
C PRO A 187 -39.57 -12.25 -32.34
N ASN A 188 -40.63 -12.06 -31.55
CA ASN A 188 -41.99 -12.17 -32.08
C ASN A 188 -42.21 -10.98 -33.02
N THR A 189 -41.83 -11.18 -34.28
CA THR A 189 -42.47 -10.57 -35.43
C THR A 189 -43.93 -11.01 -35.47
N SER A 190 -44.83 -10.14 -35.02
CA SER A 190 -46.23 -10.14 -35.47
C SER A 190 -46.91 -8.81 -35.13
N LEU A 191 -46.75 -7.83 -36.02
CA LEU A 191 -47.87 -7.05 -36.58
C LEU A 191 -47.99 -7.56 -38.04
N PRO A 192 -49.16 -7.65 -38.70
CA PRO A 192 -50.43 -6.93 -38.49
C PRO A 192 -51.66 -7.89 -38.48
N GLN A 193 -52.91 -7.47 -38.22
CA GLN A 193 -53.78 -6.55 -38.97
C GLN A 193 -54.49 -5.53 -38.08
#